data_AF-A0A6U6GV23-F1
#
_entry.id   AF-A0A6U6GV23-F1
#
_cell.length_a   1.000
_cell.length_b   1.000
_cell.length_c   1.000
_cell.angle_alpha   90.00
_cell.angle_beta   90.00
_cell.angle_gamma   90.00
#
_symmetry.space_group_name_H-M   'P 1'
#
loop_
_entity.id
_entity.type
_entity.pdbx_description
1 polymer ?
#
loop_
_entity_poly.entity_id
_entity_poly.type
_entity_poly.pdbx_seq_one_letter_code
_entity_poly.pdbx_strand_id
1 'polypeptide(L)'
;AGAAAPTHTASPRRSQIFERIARSGTSGPEGMFALSPQSLALDWIASHDPLRLDTAHDHIMQRYALAVFYFSTYTYGELGRIHLGSDQDMSHWIDEDGWLTGRGHCSWYGVECLPRVTYGSQGEPLVRTTYDDTDSVTHLNLTSNGIRGVLPREFNALSDLRVLDLSDNVLAGPIPPRWAGMSNLTVLALQVNRLV
;
A
#
# COMPACT_ATOMS: atom_id res chain seq x y z
N ALA A 1 -41.95 -14.94 11.74
CA ALA A 1 -41.09 -13.74 11.82
C ALA A 1 -39.71 -14.15 11.32
N GLY A 2 -39.35 -13.76 10.10
CA GLY A 2 -38.04 -14.08 9.54
C GLY A 2 -36.98 -13.20 10.17
N ALA A 3 -36.00 -13.81 10.85
CA ALA A 3 -34.81 -13.11 11.27
C ALA A 3 -34.01 -12.75 10.00
N ALA A 4 -33.94 -11.46 9.69
CA ALA A 4 -33.03 -10.95 8.68
C ALA A 4 -31.59 -11.27 9.13
N ALA A 5 -30.80 -11.85 8.23
CA ALA A 5 -29.36 -12.01 8.43
C ALA A 5 -28.75 -10.63 8.72
N PRO A 6 -27.72 -10.54 9.59
CA PRO A 6 -27.06 -9.27 9.86
C PRO A 6 -26.41 -8.79 8.56
N THR A 7 -27.00 -7.78 7.94
CA THR A 7 -26.31 -6.98 6.93
C THR A 7 -25.19 -6.26 7.67
N HIS A 8 -23.96 -6.75 7.51
CA HIS A 8 -22.76 -6.00 7.90
C HIS A 8 -22.72 -4.74 7.03
N THR A 9 -23.41 -3.69 7.47
CA THR A 9 -23.27 -2.37 6.89
C THR A 9 -21.83 -1.93 7.17
N ALA A 10 -21.04 -1.83 6.10
CA ALA A 10 -19.69 -1.29 6.17
C ALA A 10 -19.71 0.06 6.93
N SER A 11 -18.72 0.29 7.80
CA SER A 11 -18.66 1.54 8.56
C SER A 11 -18.69 2.75 7.61
N PRO A 12 -19.27 3.90 7.99
CA PRO A 12 -19.32 5.08 7.13
C PRO A 12 -17.94 5.48 6.59
N ARG A 13 -16.91 5.37 7.42
CA ARG A 13 -15.51 5.60 7.05
C ARG A 13 -15.03 4.63 5.97
N ARG A 14 -15.28 3.33 6.13
CA ARG A 14 -14.90 2.31 5.15
C ARG A 14 -15.54 2.59 3.79
N SER A 15 -16.83 2.93 3.79
CA SER A 15 -17.57 3.24 2.57
C SER A 15 -17.03 4.48 1.86
N GLN A 16 -16.72 5.55 2.60
CA GLN A 16 -16.11 6.77 2.03
C GLN A 16 -14.75 6.50 1.35
N ILE A 17 -13.90 5.71 2.01
CA ILE A 17 -12.58 5.35 1.47
C ILE A 17 -12.74 4.48 0.23
N PHE A 18 -13.62 3.47 0.28
CA PHE A 18 -13.91 2.61 -0.86
C PHE A 18 -14.39 3.39 -2.07
N GLU A 19 -15.36 4.30 -1.89
CA GLU A 19 -15.84 5.14 -2.97
C GLU A 19 -14.72 6.00 -3.58
N ARG A 20 -13.82 6.53 -2.75
CA ARG A 20 -12.69 7.32 -3.24
C ARG A 20 -11.75 6.46 -4.09
N ILE A 21 -11.44 5.23 -3.65
CA ILE A 21 -10.61 4.26 -4.39
C ILE A 21 -11.26 3.88 -5.73
N ALA A 22 -12.59 3.66 -5.72
CA ALA A 22 -13.34 3.33 -6.91
C ALA A 22 -13.35 4.50 -7.92
N ARG A 23 -13.53 5.74 -7.44
CA ARG A 23 -13.52 6.95 -8.29
C ARG A 23 -12.15 7.23 -8.92
N SER A 24 -11.05 6.94 -8.23
CA SER A 24 -9.70 7.08 -8.81
C SER A 24 -9.35 5.95 -9.79
N GLY A 25 -10.15 4.88 -9.83
CA GLY A 25 -9.87 3.67 -10.59
C GLY A 25 -8.66 2.89 -10.07
N THR A 26 -8.12 3.24 -8.90
CA THR A 26 -6.93 2.59 -8.30
C THR A 26 -7.18 1.09 -8.09
N SER A 27 -8.39 0.72 -7.70
CA SER A 27 -8.82 -0.66 -7.62
C SER A 27 -10.25 -0.83 -8.16
N GLY A 28 -10.52 -2.01 -8.73
CA GLY A 28 -11.82 -2.44 -9.24
C GLY A 28 -12.70 -3.08 -8.15
N PRO A 29 -13.68 -3.94 -8.50
CA PRO A 29 -14.60 -4.53 -7.53
C PRO A 29 -13.93 -5.51 -6.56
N GLU A 30 -12.64 -5.79 -6.74
CA GLU A 30 -11.88 -6.72 -5.91
C GLU A 30 -11.78 -6.30 -4.43
N GLY A 31 -11.91 -5.01 -4.12
CA GLY A 31 -12.06 -4.53 -2.74
C GLY A 31 -13.37 -4.99 -2.05
N MET A 32 -14.28 -5.62 -2.80
CA MET A 32 -15.51 -6.23 -2.31
C MET A 32 -15.40 -7.75 -2.12
N PHE A 33 -14.38 -8.41 -2.68
CA PHE A 33 -14.14 -9.82 -2.42
C PHE A 33 -13.55 -9.96 -1.02
N ALA A 34 -14.30 -10.59 -0.12
CA ALA A 34 -13.82 -10.85 1.22
C ALA A 34 -12.46 -11.56 1.15
N LEU A 35 -11.50 -11.07 1.94
CA LEU A 35 -10.16 -11.64 2.10
C LEU A 35 -9.22 -11.45 0.92
N SER A 36 -9.60 -10.63 -0.07
CA SER A 36 -8.62 -10.13 -1.03
C SER A 36 -7.63 -9.19 -0.34
N PRO A 37 -6.38 -9.05 -0.84
CA PRO A 37 -5.45 -8.03 -0.35
C PRO A 37 -6.05 -6.62 -0.32
N GLN A 38 -6.89 -6.30 -1.31
CA GLN A 38 -7.63 -5.03 -1.40
C GLN A 38 -8.62 -4.84 -0.26
N SER A 39 -9.38 -5.89 0.08
CA SER A 39 -10.34 -5.85 1.18
C SER A 39 -9.64 -5.74 2.54
N LEU A 40 -8.53 -6.47 2.73
CA LEU A 40 -7.73 -6.42 3.96
C LEU A 40 -7.07 -5.06 4.15
N ALA A 41 -6.48 -4.49 3.09
CA ALA A 41 -5.91 -3.16 3.12
C ALA A 41 -6.97 -2.09 3.43
N LEU A 42 -8.15 -2.21 2.81
CA LEU A 42 -9.27 -1.30 3.06
C LEU A 42 -9.77 -1.41 4.51
N ASP A 43 -9.92 -2.63 5.03
CA ASP A 43 -10.34 -2.88 6.40
C ASP A 43 -9.30 -2.39 7.41
N TRP A 44 -8.01 -2.53 7.09
CA TRP A 44 -6.93 -1.99 7.90
C TRP A 44 -7.00 -0.46 7.95
N ILE A 45 -7.02 0.25 6.81
CA ILE A 45 -7.09 1.74 6.80
C ILE A 45 -8.36 2.28 7.45
N ALA A 46 -9.48 1.60 7.25
CA ALA A 46 -10.76 2.05 7.77
C ALA A 46 -10.87 1.91 9.29
N SER A 47 -10.30 0.85 9.87
CA SER A 47 -10.63 0.44 11.23
C SER A 47 -9.41 0.24 12.16
N HIS A 48 -8.25 -0.10 11.60
CA HIS A 48 -7.09 -0.56 12.36
C HIS A 48 -5.85 0.35 12.24
N ASP A 49 -5.76 1.16 11.19
CA ASP A 49 -4.65 2.10 10.99
C ASP A 49 -4.58 3.09 12.16
N PRO A 50 -3.54 3.04 13.01
CA PRO A 50 -3.45 3.90 14.19
C PRO A 50 -3.28 5.38 13.85
N LEU A 51 -2.75 5.70 12.65
CA LEU A 51 -2.56 7.09 12.21
C LEU A 51 -3.90 7.78 11.90
N ARG A 52 -4.94 6.99 11.56
CA ARG A 52 -6.33 7.43 11.33
C ARG A 52 -6.45 8.73 10.51
N LEU A 53 -5.73 8.81 9.38
CA LEU A 53 -5.82 9.96 8.47
C LEU A 53 -7.27 10.26 8.06
N ASP A 54 -7.57 11.53 7.82
CA ASP A 54 -8.88 11.94 7.30
C ASP A 54 -9.18 11.26 5.95
N THR A 55 -10.44 10.93 5.68
CA THR A 55 -10.81 10.21 4.45
C THR A 55 -10.61 11.05 3.18
N ALA A 56 -10.54 12.38 3.30
CA ALA A 56 -10.20 13.30 2.22
C ALA A 56 -8.69 13.54 2.09
N HIS A 57 -7.85 13.06 3.01
CA HIS A 57 -6.40 13.27 2.96
C HIS A 57 -5.76 12.57 1.75
N ASP A 58 -4.94 13.27 0.98
CA ASP A 58 -4.39 12.74 -0.29
C ASP A 58 -3.51 11.49 -0.14
N HIS A 59 -2.82 11.33 1.00
CA HIS A 59 -1.94 10.19 1.22
C HIS A 59 -2.65 8.93 1.73
N ILE A 60 -3.97 8.96 1.94
CA ILE A 60 -4.73 7.73 2.22
C ILE A 60 -4.58 6.72 1.08
N MET A 61 -4.44 7.21 -0.15
CA MET A 61 -4.22 6.38 -1.33
C MET A 61 -2.83 5.76 -1.37
N GLN A 62 -1.81 6.46 -0.87
CA GLN A 62 -0.45 5.93 -0.76
C GLN A 62 -0.39 4.82 0.27
N ARG A 63 -0.95 5.05 1.47
CA ARG A 63 -1.08 4.03 2.50
C ARG A 63 -1.88 2.83 2.00
N TYR A 64 -2.95 3.07 1.23
CA TYR A 64 -3.75 1.99 0.63
C TYR A 64 -2.93 1.16 -0.34
N ALA A 65 -2.23 1.77 -1.29
CA ALA A 65 -1.40 1.06 -2.26
C ALA A 65 -0.31 0.22 -1.59
N LEU A 66 0.37 0.78 -0.59
CA LEU A 66 1.38 0.08 0.20
C LEU A 66 0.76 -1.06 1.03
N ALA A 67 -0.36 -0.82 1.72
CA ALA A 67 -1.04 -1.88 2.47
C ALA A 67 -1.53 -3.02 1.56
N VAL A 68 -2.04 -2.72 0.37
CA VAL A 68 -2.40 -3.75 -0.63
C VAL A 68 -1.18 -4.56 -1.01
N PHE A 69 -0.02 -3.93 -1.23
CA PHE A 69 1.22 -4.67 -1.49
C PHE A 69 1.57 -5.61 -0.35
N TYR A 70 1.60 -5.10 0.89
CA TYR A 70 1.86 -5.92 2.06
C TYR A 70 0.94 -7.15 2.11
N PHE A 71 -0.38 -6.96 2.00
CA PHE A 71 -1.33 -8.08 2.00
C PHE A 71 -1.26 -8.97 0.74
N SER A 72 -0.72 -8.48 -0.38
CA SER A 72 -0.51 -9.27 -1.61
C SER A 72 0.73 -10.18 -1.53
N THR A 73 1.62 -9.87 -0.59
CA THR A 73 2.86 -10.64 -0.34
C THR A 73 2.72 -11.64 0.80
N TYR A 74 1.56 -11.61 1.44
CA TYR A 74 1.17 -12.53 2.48
C TYR A 74 0.77 -13.89 1.89
N THR A 75 1.52 -14.96 2.17
CA THR A 75 1.12 -16.30 1.74
C THR A 75 0.11 -16.88 2.72
N TYR A 76 -1.12 -17.11 2.25
CA TYR A 76 -1.99 -18.12 2.81
C TYR A 76 -1.26 -19.47 2.73
N GLY A 77 -1.07 -20.13 3.86
CA GLY A 77 -0.74 -21.56 3.87
C GLY A 77 -1.73 -22.30 2.96
N GLU A 78 -1.23 -23.32 2.27
CA GLU A 78 -1.98 -24.13 1.32
C GLU A 78 -3.46 -24.27 1.72
N LEU A 79 -4.39 -23.95 0.80
CA LEU A 79 -5.85 -24.13 0.92
C LEU A 79 -6.67 -23.03 1.63
N GLY A 80 -6.27 -21.76 1.55
CA GLY A 80 -7.23 -20.64 1.56
C GLY A 80 -8.12 -20.49 2.82
N ARG A 81 -7.62 -20.87 4.00
CA ARG A 81 -8.26 -20.53 5.29
C ARG A 81 -7.44 -19.45 6.00
N ILE A 82 -8.12 -18.40 6.44
CA ILE A 82 -7.53 -17.43 7.38
C ILE A 82 -7.42 -18.14 8.73
N HIS A 83 -6.22 -18.21 9.29
CA HIS A 83 -6.06 -18.28 10.74
C HIS A 83 -5.76 -16.87 11.22
N LEU A 84 -6.78 -16.19 11.76
CA LEU A 84 -6.58 -14.99 12.58
C LEU A 84 -6.14 -15.41 13.99
N GLY A 85 -5.01 -16.11 14.08
CA GLY A 85 -4.51 -16.73 15.30
C GLY A 85 -3.03 -16.48 15.49
N SER A 86 -2.71 -15.58 16.42
CA SER A 86 -1.58 -15.48 17.37
C SER A 86 -0.18 -16.05 17.08
N ASP A 87 0.17 -16.60 15.92
CA ASP A 87 1.51 -17.15 15.67
C ASP A 87 2.34 -16.26 14.75
N GLN A 88 3.59 -16.04 15.17
CA GLN A 88 4.54 -15.00 14.76
C GLN A 88 5.14 -15.14 13.35
N ASP A 89 4.64 -16.01 12.46
CA ASP A 89 5.25 -16.31 11.15
C ASP A 89 4.32 -16.03 9.98
N MET A 90 3.85 -14.79 9.93
CA MET A 90 2.81 -14.34 9.02
C MET A 90 3.43 -13.63 7.79
N SER A 91 4.48 -12.82 7.99
CA SER A 91 5.22 -12.14 6.93
C SER A 91 6.53 -12.87 6.61
N HIS A 92 6.88 -12.95 5.33
CA HIS A 92 8.18 -13.51 4.88
C HIS A 92 9.23 -12.41 4.66
N TRP A 93 8.92 -11.16 5.01
CA TRP A 93 9.81 -10.03 4.80
C TRP A 93 10.96 -10.11 5.81
N ILE A 94 12.17 -9.86 5.34
CA ILE A 94 13.35 -9.81 6.23
C ILE A 94 13.28 -8.56 7.12
N ASP A 95 12.88 -7.42 6.53
CA ASP A 95 12.63 -6.17 7.24
C ASP A 95 11.27 -5.58 6.79
N GLU A 96 10.39 -5.38 7.77
CA GLU A 96 9.07 -4.78 7.62
C GLU A 96 8.86 -3.64 8.62
N ASP A 97 9.92 -3.05 9.17
CA ASP A 97 9.79 -2.03 10.22
C ASP A 97 8.85 -0.89 9.79
N GLY A 98 7.94 -0.54 10.69
CA GLY A 98 6.94 0.51 10.47
C GLY A 98 5.75 0.14 9.58
N TRP A 99 5.80 -0.92 8.77
CA TRP A 99 4.67 -1.30 7.90
C TRP A 99 3.41 -1.60 8.71
N LEU A 100 2.28 -1.08 8.24
CA LEU A 100 0.97 -1.19 8.90
C LEU A 100 0.91 -0.64 10.34
N THR A 101 1.85 0.21 10.73
CA THR A 101 1.85 0.89 12.04
C THR A 101 1.26 2.31 11.96
N GLY A 102 1.16 2.97 13.12
CA GLY A 102 0.80 4.38 13.21
C GLY A 102 1.88 5.37 12.74
N ARG A 103 3.06 4.90 12.33
CA ARG A 103 4.07 5.77 11.71
C ARG A 103 3.58 6.20 10.32
N GLY A 104 3.92 7.42 9.89
CA GLY A 104 3.70 7.83 8.51
C GLY A 104 4.35 6.88 7.52
N HIS A 105 3.74 6.74 6.34
CA HIS A 105 4.23 5.79 5.33
C HIS A 105 5.65 6.09 4.88
N CYS A 106 6.11 7.35 4.97
CA CYS A 106 7.48 7.76 4.67
C CYS A 106 8.52 7.24 5.68
N SER A 107 8.08 6.73 6.83
CA SER A 107 8.95 6.11 7.85
C SER A 107 8.87 4.58 7.81
N TRP A 108 8.16 4.00 6.84
CA TRP A 108 8.13 2.56 6.67
C TRP A 108 9.40 2.11 5.97
N TYR A 109 9.93 0.95 6.37
CA TYR A 109 11.16 0.42 5.80
C TYR A 109 11.06 0.38 4.27
N GLY A 110 12.11 0.90 3.62
CA GLY A 110 12.20 0.97 2.16
C GLY A 110 11.37 2.06 1.48
N VAL A 111 10.56 2.83 2.21
CA VAL A 111 9.76 3.94 1.65
C VAL A 111 10.51 5.25 1.84
N GLU A 112 10.79 5.95 0.74
CA GLU A 112 11.36 7.30 0.76
C GLU A 112 10.38 8.31 0.15
N CYS A 113 10.08 9.33 0.94
CA CYS A 113 9.36 10.50 0.48
C CYS A 113 10.36 11.65 0.34
N LEU A 114 10.48 12.20 -0.86
CA LEU A 114 11.27 13.41 -1.04
C LEU A 114 10.38 14.62 -0.71
N PRO A 115 10.82 15.50 0.20
CA PRO A 115 10.07 16.71 0.49
C PRO A 115 9.96 17.55 -0.79
N ARG A 116 8.77 18.09 -1.05
CA ARG A 116 8.65 19.14 -2.07
C ARG A 116 9.50 20.32 -1.59
N VAL A 117 10.49 20.74 -2.38
CA VAL A 117 11.22 21.98 -2.12
C VAL A 117 10.19 23.10 -2.13
N THR A 118 9.85 23.61 -0.95
CA THR A 118 9.00 24.77 -0.81
C THR A 118 9.90 25.98 -0.72
N TYR A 119 9.56 27.04 -1.44
CA TYR A 119 10.29 28.30 -1.38
C TYR A 119 9.54 29.26 -0.47
N GLY A 120 10.27 29.95 0.40
CA GLY A 120 9.72 31.04 1.18
C GLY A 120 9.25 32.17 0.26
N SER A 121 8.50 33.12 0.81
CA SER A 121 8.07 34.33 0.09
C SER A 121 9.24 35.15 -0.48
N GLN A 122 10.46 34.91 -0.01
CA GLN A 122 11.69 35.54 -0.49
C GLN A 122 12.54 34.65 -1.42
N GLY A 123 12.03 33.47 -1.84
CA GLY A 123 12.74 32.58 -2.77
C GLY A 123 13.78 31.67 -2.12
N GLU A 124 13.85 31.63 -0.78
CA GLU A 124 14.77 30.76 -0.06
C GLU A 124 14.20 29.33 0.09
N PRO A 125 15.03 28.26 -0.04
CA PRO A 125 14.59 26.90 0.21
C PRO A 125 14.15 26.72 1.67
N LEU A 126 12.89 26.38 1.88
CA LEU A 126 12.39 25.95 3.18
C LEU A 126 12.73 24.47 3.35
N VAL A 127 13.84 24.21 4.04
CA VAL A 127 14.19 22.86 4.49
C VAL A 127 13.24 22.49 5.62
N ARG A 128 12.18 21.75 5.31
CA ARG A 128 11.37 21.09 6.34
C ARG A 128 12.18 19.93 6.90
N THR A 129 12.65 20.05 8.14
CA THR A 129 13.48 19.04 8.81
C THR A 129 12.66 17.90 9.43
N THR A 130 11.34 17.95 9.32
CA THR A 130 10.44 16.88 9.72
C THR A 130 9.93 16.21 8.46
N TYR A 131 10.36 14.96 8.21
CA TYR A 131 9.66 14.06 7.29
C TYR A 131 8.20 14.08 7.71
N ASP A 132 7.36 14.74 6.93
CA ASP A 132 5.97 14.93 7.28
C ASP A 132 5.23 13.69 6.76
N ASP A 133 4.25 13.22 7.54
CA ASP A 133 3.36 12.13 7.13
C ASP A 133 2.47 12.53 5.92
N THR A 134 2.74 13.71 5.35
CA THR A 134 2.11 14.35 4.20
C THR A 134 2.98 14.40 2.95
N ASP A 135 4.17 13.80 2.95
CA ASP A 135 4.99 13.79 1.73
C ASP A 135 4.61 12.63 0.78
N SER A 136 4.79 12.88 -0.52
CA SER A 136 4.56 11.88 -1.57
C SER A 136 5.70 10.85 -1.61
N VAL A 137 5.36 9.59 -1.75
CA VAL A 137 6.32 8.51 -1.97
C VAL A 137 6.98 8.71 -3.33
N THR A 138 8.31 8.72 -3.34
CA THR A 138 9.12 8.89 -4.54
C THR A 138 10.04 7.72 -4.81
N HIS A 139 10.47 7.01 -3.75
CA HIS A 139 11.25 5.79 -3.90
C HIS A 139 10.64 4.70 -3.03
N LEU A 140 10.58 3.49 -3.58
CA LEU A 140 10.28 2.27 -2.86
C LEU A 140 11.41 1.29 -3.15
N ASN A 141 12.24 1.00 -2.15
CA ASN A 141 13.36 0.07 -2.24
C ASN A 141 13.19 -1.03 -1.19
N LEU A 142 12.82 -2.22 -1.66
CA LEU A 142 12.69 -3.43 -0.87
C LEU A 142 13.55 -4.56 -1.47
N THR A 143 14.71 -4.18 -1.99
CA THR A 143 15.68 -5.10 -2.60
C THR A 143 16.12 -6.15 -1.58
N SER A 144 16.31 -7.40 -2.02
CA SER A 144 16.85 -8.48 -1.18
C SER A 144 16.06 -8.70 0.12
N ASN A 145 14.73 -8.53 0.09
CA ASN A 145 13.89 -8.56 1.30
C ASN A 145 13.08 -9.86 1.48
N GLY A 146 13.34 -10.89 0.66
CA GLY A 146 12.69 -12.20 0.77
C GLY A 146 11.20 -12.23 0.37
N ILE A 147 10.69 -11.16 -0.25
CA ILE A 147 9.27 -10.94 -0.49
C ILE A 147 8.72 -11.97 -1.49
N ARG A 148 7.59 -12.59 -1.14
CA ARG A 148 6.83 -13.54 -1.97
C ARG A 148 5.53 -12.90 -2.47
N GLY A 149 4.75 -13.61 -3.29
CA GLY A 149 3.43 -13.17 -3.74
C GLY A 149 3.45 -12.44 -5.07
N VAL A 150 2.53 -11.50 -5.27
CA VAL A 150 2.29 -10.85 -6.57
C VAL A 150 2.41 -9.33 -6.50
N LEU A 151 2.73 -8.71 -7.64
CA LEU A 151 2.76 -7.26 -7.79
C LEU A 151 1.32 -6.69 -7.88
N PRO A 152 0.94 -5.70 -7.04
CA PRO A 152 -0.37 -5.08 -7.08
C PRO A 152 -0.44 -4.00 -8.16
N ARG A 153 -1.59 -3.86 -8.80
CA ARG A 153 -1.81 -2.76 -9.77
C ARG A 153 -1.89 -1.40 -9.08
N GLU A 154 -2.20 -1.39 -7.79
CA GLU A 154 -2.48 -0.21 -6.95
C GLU A 154 -1.25 0.70 -6.75
N PHE A 155 -0.03 0.26 -7.08
CA PHE A 155 1.14 1.13 -7.15
C PHE A 155 0.97 2.32 -8.11
N ASN A 156 0.01 2.24 -9.04
CA ASN A 156 -0.36 3.39 -9.86
C ASN A 156 -0.91 4.59 -9.04
N ALA A 157 -1.28 4.39 -7.77
CA ALA A 157 -1.68 5.47 -6.87
C ALA A 157 -0.49 6.22 -6.23
N LEU A 158 0.74 5.70 -6.37
CA LEU A 158 1.96 6.39 -5.99
C LEU A 158 2.38 7.30 -7.16
N SER A 159 1.63 8.36 -7.40
CA SER A 159 1.75 9.19 -8.61
C SER A 159 3.11 9.86 -8.77
N ASP A 160 3.80 10.13 -7.67
CA ASP A 160 5.12 10.77 -7.65
C ASP A 160 6.27 9.75 -7.59
N LEU A 161 5.99 8.44 -7.69
CA LEU A 161 7.00 7.39 -7.63
C LEU A 161 7.96 7.48 -8.82
N ARG A 162 9.27 7.54 -8.52
CA ARG A 162 10.37 7.65 -9.47
C ARG A 162 11.22 6.39 -9.50
N VAL A 163 11.45 5.78 -8.34
CA VAL A 163 12.26 4.57 -8.22
C VAL A 163 11.44 3.48 -7.56
N LEU A 164 11.31 2.36 -8.24
CA LEU A 164 10.77 1.12 -7.70
C LEU A 164 11.83 0.03 -7.83
N ASP A 165 12.43 -0.34 -6.70
CA ASP A 165 13.37 -1.44 -6.61
C ASP A 165 12.79 -2.56 -5.74
N LEU A 166 12.41 -3.65 -6.39
CA LEU A 166 11.96 -4.89 -5.75
C LEU A 166 12.86 -6.04 -6.20
N SER A 167 14.09 -5.75 -6.64
CA SER A 167 14.99 -6.76 -7.15
C SER A 167 15.44 -7.74 -6.04
N ASP A 168 15.89 -8.93 -6.45
CA ASP A 168 16.35 -9.97 -5.52
C ASP A 168 15.28 -10.37 -4.48
N ASN A 169 14.09 -10.69 -4.98
CA ASN A 169 12.99 -11.20 -4.18
C ASN A 169 12.44 -12.50 -4.80
N VAL A 170 11.30 -12.97 -4.32
CA VAL A 170 10.64 -14.20 -4.79
C VAL A 170 9.23 -13.88 -5.31
N LEU A 171 9.03 -12.67 -5.84
CA LEU A 171 7.76 -12.23 -6.42
C LEU A 171 7.48 -13.01 -7.71
N ALA A 172 6.21 -13.35 -7.92
CA ALA A 172 5.76 -14.15 -9.05
C ALA A 172 4.53 -13.52 -9.73
N GLY A 173 4.16 -14.07 -10.88
CA GLY A 173 3.04 -13.57 -11.68
C GLY A 173 3.43 -12.42 -12.61
N PRO A 174 2.45 -11.82 -13.30
CA PRO A 174 2.70 -10.82 -14.32
C PRO A 174 3.00 -9.44 -13.72
N ILE A 175 3.74 -8.62 -14.47
CA ILE A 175 3.81 -7.18 -14.21
C ILE A 175 2.43 -6.57 -14.51
N PRO A 176 1.78 -5.85 -13.56
CA PRO A 176 0.45 -5.31 -13.78
C PRO A 176 0.44 -4.31 -14.95
N PRO A 177 -0.43 -4.49 -15.98
CA PRO A 177 -0.48 -3.57 -17.13
C PRO A 177 -0.73 -2.11 -16.74
N ARG A 178 -1.38 -1.88 -15.59
CA ARG A 178 -1.69 -0.54 -15.07
C ARG A 178 -0.42 0.27 -14.71
N TRP A 179 0.71 -0.40 -14.51
CA TRP A 179 1.99 0.28 -14.28
C TRP A 179 2.47 1.07 -15.49
N ALA A 180 1.96 0.79 -16.70
CA ALA A 180 2.19 1.63 -17.88
C ALA A 180 1.72 3.09 -17.68
N GLY A 181 0.83 3.36 -16.72
CA GLY A 181 0.38 4.70 -16.36
C GLY A 181 1.26 5.43 -15.33
N MET A 182 2.33 4.82 -14.83
CA MET A 182 3.22 5.43 -13.82
C MET A 182 4.22 6.38 -14.50
N SER A 183 3.74 7.54 -14.94
CA SER A 183 4.49 8.46 -15.83
C SER A 183 5.75 9.08 -15.21
N ASN A 184 5.88 9.09 -13.89
CA ASN A 184 7.06 9.61 -13.18
C ASN A 184 8.13 8.55 -12.91
N LEU A 185 7.85 7.27 -13.18
CA LEU A 185 8.77 6.17 -12.89
C LEU A 185 9.96 6.22 -13.86
N THR A 186 11.16 6.39 -13.32
CA THR A 186 12.42 6.46 -14.08
C THR A 186 13.30 5.25 -13.87
N VAL A 187 13.16 4.56 -12.73
CA VAL A 187 13.88 3.33 -12.40
C VAL A 187 12.89 2.26 -11.99
N LEU A 188 12.90 1.15 -12.72
CA LEU A 188 12.16 -0.07 -12.39
C LEU A 188 13.13 -1.25 -12.34
N ALA A 189 13.45 -1.69 -11.13
CA ALA A 189 14.33 -2.82 -10.88
C ALA A 189 13.52 -4.00 -10.33
N LEU A 190 13.35 -5.03 -11.16
CA LEU A 190 12.59 -6.24 -10.86
C LEU A 190 13.40 -7.53 -11.09
N GLN A 191 14.68 -7.39 -11.46
CA GLN A 191 15.57 -8.53 -11.72
C GLN A 191 15.68 -9.45 -10.50
N VAL A 192 16.00 -10.73 -10.75
CA VAL A 192 16.12 -11.74 -9.69
C VAL A 192 14.79 -11.87 -8.92
N ASN A 193 13.72 -12.12 -9.67
CA ASN A 193 12.39 -12.53 -9.21
C ASN A 193 11.88 -13.69 -10.09
N ARG A 194 10.63 -14.13 -9.89
CA ARG A 194 9.94 -15.16 -10.67
C ARG A 194 8.77 -14.60 -11.49
N LEU A 195 8.90 -13.34 -11.94
CA LEU A 195 7.88 -12.65 -12.72
C LEU A 195 7.80 -13.22 -14.15
N VAL A 196 6.61 -13.15 -14.75
CA VAL A 196 6.30 -13.67 -16.10
C VAL A 196 5.75 -12.61 -17.04
#